data_AF-A0A6G1K086-F1
#
_entry.id   AF-A0A6G1K086-F1
#
_cell.length_a   1.000
_cell.length_b   1.000
_cell.length_c   1.000
_cell.angle_alpha   90.00
_cell.angle_beta   90.00
_cell.angle_gamma   90.00
#
_symmetry.space_group_name_H-M   'P 1'
#
loop_
_entity.id
_entity.type
_entity.pdbx_description
1 polymer ?
#
loop_
_entity_poly.entity_id
_entity_poly.type
_entity_poly.pdbx_seq_one_letter_code
_entity_poly.pdbx_strand_id
1 'polypeptide(L)'
;MFKSTPVLLKSIRRLPLSTKQAKKDYYKGNKVGRMGKIDQFGRFKVDWDQVRTYVYPKEGLKGDPFLSEKLENELRQERLQDYVQEKFPDYDLQARGYEPTKPQYDLLHPDKKKSVGEDFLTKWRSEKVGIQAK
;
A
#
# COMPACT_ATOMS: atom_id res chain seq x y z
N MET A 1 12.63 25.04 -29.43
CA MET A 1 11.33 24.47 -28.99
C MET A 1 11.01 23.29 -29.89
N PHE A 2 11.06 22.06 -29.36
CA PHE A 2 10.76 20.85 -30.15
C PHE A 2 9.29 20.85 -30.58
N LYS A 3 9.03 20.70 -31.88
CA LYS A 3 7.69 20.55 -32.44
C LYS A 3 7.46 19.07 -32.76
N SER A 4 6.33 18.53 -32.36
CA SER A 4 5.93 17.16 -32.68
C SER A 4 5.75 16.97 -34.19
N THR A 5 6.02 15.76 -34.69
CA THR A 5 5.83 15.40 -36.10
C THR A 5 4.35 15.46 -36.51
N PRO A 6 4.01 15.69 -37.80
CA PRO A 6 2.63 15.93 -38.24
C PRO A 6 1.62 14.83 -37.88
N VAL A 7 2.06 13.56 -37.88
CA VAL A 7 1.21 12.40 -37.51
C VAL A 7 0.90 12.41 -36.01
N LEU A 8 1.91 12.67 -35.18
CA LEU A 8 1.76 12.79 -33.73
C LEU A 8 0.93 14.03 -33.35
N LEU A 9 1.03 15.10 -34.15
CA LEU A 9 0.27 16.33 -33.94
C LEU A 9 -1.24 16.11 -34.12
N LYS A 10 -1.65 15.18 -35.00
CA LYS A 10 -3.06 14.78 -35.16
C LYS A 10 -3.59 13.98 -33.97
N SER A 11 -2.78 13.09 -33.38
CA SER A 11 -3.18 12.32 -32.19
C SER A 11 -3.22 13.20 -30.93
N ILE A 12 -2.25 14.11 -30.76
CA ILE A 12 -2.18 15.06 -29.63
C ILE A 12 -3.39 16.00 -29.59
N ARG A 13 -3.96 16.39 -30.75
CA ARG A 13 -5.15 17.28 -30.82
C ARG A 13 -6.40 16.71 -30.14
N ARG A 14 -6.50 15.39 -29.97
CA ARG A 14 -7.65 14.73 -29.31
C ARG A 14 -7.43 14.49 -27.83
N LEU A 15 -6.23 14.76 -27.31
CA LEU A 15 -5.95 14.63 -25.89
C LEU A 15 -6.52 15.83 -25.13
N PRO A 16 -6.94 15.65 -23.87
CA PRO A 16 -7.43 16.74 -23.05
C PRO A 16 -6.39 17.85 -22.93
N LEU A 17 -6.79 19.09 -23.19
CA LEU A 17 -5.89 20.22 -23.14
C LEU A 17 -5.41 20.48 -21.70
N SER A 18 -4.09 20.47 -21.51
CA SER A 18 -3.42 20.83 -20.26
C SER A 18 -3.03 22.31 -20.23
N THR A 19 -2.76 22.82 -19.03
CA THR A 19 -2.33 24.22 -18.81
C THR A 19 -1.01 24.57 -19.49
N LYS A 20 -0.16 23.58 -19.79
CA LYS A 20 1.16 23.79 -20.40
C LYS A 20 1.15 23.71 -21.93
N GLN A 21 0.08 23.14 -22.49
CA GLN A 21 -0.10 23.03 -23.94
C GLN A 21 -0.79 24.27 -24.53
N ALA A 22 -1.69 24.86 -23.75
CA ALA A 22 -2.36 26.08 -24.14
C ALA A 22 -1.44 27.30 -23.99
N LYS A 23 -1.66 28.33 -24.81
CA LYS A 23 -0.93 29.60 -24.75
C LYS A 23 -1.58 30.53 -23.72
N LYS A 24 -1.62 31.83 -24.01
CA LYS A 24 -2.29 32.85 -23.20
C LYS A 24 -3.81 32.53 -23.11
N ASP A 25 -4.44 33.00 -22.04
CA ASP A 25 -5.89 33.04 -21.81
C ASP A 25 -6.58 31.69 -21.50
N TYR A 26 -5.88 30.57 -21.58
CA TYR A 26 -6.41 29.29 -21.10
C TYR A 26 -6.04 29.06 -19.63
N TYR A 27 -7.01 29.30 -18.75
CA TYR A 27 -6.91 28.91 -17.34
C TYR A 27 -7.64 27.59 -17.09
N LYS A 28 -6.98 26.66 -16.41
CA LYS A 28 -7.57 25.40 -15.95
C LYS A 28 -7.11 25.13 -14.52
N GLY A 29 -8.06 24.94 -13.61
CA GLY A 29 -7.79 24.69 -12.20
C GLY A 29 -7.44 23.23 -11.89
N ASN A 30 -6.83 23.00 -10.73
CA ASN A 30 -6.42 21.68 -10.22
C ASN A 30 -7.36 21.14 -9.13
N LYS A 31 -8.64 21.53 -9.13
CA LYS A 31 -9.63 21.15 -8.10
C LYS A 31 -9.20 21.50 -6.66
N VAL A 32 -8.40 22.56 -6.48
CA VAL A 32 -7.94 23.00 -5.14
C VAL A 32 -9.07 23.51 -4.23
N GLY A 33 -10.22 23.86 -4.82
CA GLY A 33 -11.34 24.50 -4.13
C GLY A 33 -11.29 26.02 -4.25
N ARG A 34 -12.41 26.68 -3.95
CA ARG A 34 -12.50 28.14 -3.87
C ARG A 34 -12.12 28.57 -2.45
N MET A 35 -11.23 29.56 -2.32
CA MET A 35 -10.72 30.08 -1.04
C MET A 35 -11.01 31.59 -0.86
N GLY A 36 -11.89 32.15 -1.68
CA GLY A 36 -12.05 33.60 -1.77
C GLY A 36 -12.72 34.08 -3.05
N LYS A 37 -12.51 35.36 -3.37
CA LYS A 37 -13.08 36.04 -4.55
C LYS A 37 -12.08 37.03 -5.16
N ILE A 38 -12.04 37.10 -6.48
CA ILE A 38 -11.32 38.13 -7.22
C ILE A 38 -12.24 39.35 -7.37
N ASP A 39 -11.75 40.55 -7.08
CA ASP A 39 -12.50 41.80 -7.27
C ASP A 39 -12.46 42.27 -8.74
N GLN A 40 -13.21 43.34 -9.05
CA GLN A 40 -13.28 43.92 -10.39
C GLN A 40 -11.92 44.44 -10.92
N PHE A 41 -10.94 44.63 -10.03
CA PHE A 41 -9.59 45.10 -10.37
C PHE A 41 -8.59 43.94 -10.47
N GLY A 42 -9.04 42.68 -10.41
CA GLY A 42 -8.19 41.50 -10.49
C GLY A 42 -7.46 41.15 -9.18
N ARG A 43 -7.80 41.78 -8.05
CA ARG A 43 -7.16 41.50 -6.76
C ARG A 43 -7.89 40.35 -6.07
N PHE A 44 -7.14 39.40 -5.52
CA PHE A 44 -7.71 38.27 -4.79
C PHE A 44 -7.91 38.62 -3.31
N LYS A 45 -9.13 38.41 -2.80
CA LYS A 45 -9.48 38.52 -1.38
C LYS A 45 -9.76 37.13 -0.82
N VAL A 46 -9.05 36.76 0.24
CA VAL A 46 -9.20 35.47 0.94
C VAL A 46 -10.46 35.50 1.80
N ASP A 47 -11.23 34.43 1.74
CA ASP A 47 -12.36 34.16 2.64
C ASP A 47 -11.92 33.10 3.66
N TRP A 48 -11.64 33.53 4.89
CA TRP A 48 -11.07 32.68 5.94
C TRP A 48 -12.01 31.56 6.38
N ASP A 49 -13.32 31.73 6.20
CA ASP A 49 -14.30 30.68 6.51
C ASP A 49 -14.22 29.50 5.52
N GLN A 50 -13.67 29.74 4.32
CA GLN A 50 -13.47 28.71 3.29
C GLN A 50 -12.08 28.05 3.38
N VAL A 51 -11.16 28.61 4.16
CA VAL A 51 -9.80 28.08 4.32
C VAL A 51 -9.83 26.86 5.22
N ARG A 52 -9.48 25.70 4.66
CA ARG A 52 -9.43 24.44 5.41
C ARG A 52 -8.28 24.48 6.42
N THR A 53 -8.60 24.18 7.68
CA THR A 53 -7.61 23.96 8.75
C THR A 53 -7.60 22.48 9.14
N TYR A 54 -6.41 21.97 9.47
CA TYR A 54 -6.26 20.62 10.00
C TYR A 54 -5.86 20.76 11.47
N VAL A 55 -6.82 20.52 12.36
CA VAL A 55 -6.62 20.65 13.80
C VAL A 55 -5.92 19.40 14.31
N TYR A 56 -4.73 19.58 14.86
CA TYR A 56 -4.00 18.51 15.52
C TYR A 56 -4.51 18.33 16.96
N PRO A 57 -4.72 17.09 17.44
CA PRO A 57 -5.19 16.85 18.81
C PRO A 57 -4.15 17.33 19.84
N LYS A 58 -4.60 18.00 20.91
CA LYS A 58 -3.70 18.55 21.94
C LYS A 58 -2.94 17.48 22.70
N GLU A 59 -3.64 16.40 23.04
CA GLU A 59 -3.05 15.20 23.59
C GLU A 59 -2.70 14.32 22.39
N GLY A 60 -1.40 14.05 22.20
CA GLY A 60 -0.92 13.23 21.09
C GLY A 60 -1.63 11.87 21.03
N LEU A 61 -1.63 11.25 19.86
CA LEU A 61 -2.27 9.95 19.66
C LEU A 61 -1.58 8.89 20.54
N LYS A 62 -2.33 8.29 21.47
CA LYS A 62 -1.87 7.13 22.25
C LYS A 62 -2.10 5.88 21.41
N GLY A 63 -1.11 5.50 20.62
CA GLY A 63 -1.14 4.30 19.80
C GLY A 63 -0.17 4.41 18.63
N ASP A 64 0.52 3.32 18.35
CA ASP A 64 1.35 3.22 17.16
C ASP A 64 0.48 2.98 15.93
N PRO A 65 0.89 3.42 14.72
CA PRO A 65 0.18 3.11 13.48
C PRO A 65 0.25 1.62 13.11
N PHE A 66 0.96 0.81 13.89
CA PHE A 66 1.15 -0.61 13.70
C PHE A 66 0.54 -1.39 14.86
N LEU A 67 0.02 -2.57 14.55
CA LEU A 67 -0.49 -3.52 15.52
C LEU A 67 0.62 -4.51 15.90
N SER A 68 0.56 -5.04 17.12
CA SER A 68 1.38 -6.20 17.48
C SER A 68 0.94 -7.42 16.67
N GLU A 69 1.89 -8.30 16.32
CA GLU A 69 1.62 -9.51 15.53
C GLU A 69 0.57 -10.41 16.20
N LYS A 70 0.63 -10.53 17.54
CA LYS A 70 -0.34 -11.29 18.32
C LYS A 70 -1.76 -10.76 18.10
N LEU A 71 -1.95 -9.45 18.25
CA LEU A 71 -3.25 -8.80 18.08
C LEU A 71 -3.76 -8.92 16.64
N GLU A 72 -2.88 -8.77 15.64
CA GLU A 72 -3.27 -8.97 14.23
C GLU A 72 -3.69 -10.42 13.95
N ASN A 73 -3.01 -11.40 14.54
CA ASN A 73 -3.37 -12.80 14.40
C ASN A 73 -4.72 -13.10 15.05
N GLU A 74 -5.00 -12.54 16.24
CA GLU A 74 -6.31 -12.65 16.91
C GLU A 74 -7.44 -12.07 16.03
N LEU A 75 -7.30 -10.80 15.59
CA LEU A 75 -8.27 -10.14 14.71
C LEU A 75 -8.46 -10.87 13.38
N ARG A 76 -7.40 -11.50 12.85
CA ARG A 76 -7.49 -12.31 11.63
C ARG A 76 -8.35 -13.55 11.84
N GLN A 77 -8.22 -14.24 12.98
CA GLN A 77 -9.06 -15.41 13.27
C GLN A 77 -10.53 -15.02 13.40
N GLU A 78 -10.82 -13.89 14.05
CA GLU A 78 -12.19 -13.35 14.17
C GLU A 78 -12.79 -13.06 12.78
N ARG A 79 -12.07 -12.33 11.91
CA ARG A 79 -12.52 -12.05 10.53
C ARG A 79 -12.80 -13.33 9.72
N LEU A 80 -11.99 -14.39 9.91
CA LEU A 80 -12.21 -15.68 9.25
C LEU A 80 -13.48 -16.36 9.77
N GLN A 81 -13.73 -16.31 11.08
CA GLN A 81 -14.96 -16.85 11.68
C GLN A 81 -16.19 -16.14 11.11
N ASP A 82 -16.19 -14.81 11.07
CA ASP A 82 -17.29 -14.03 10.51
C ASP A 82 -17.55 -14.37 9.04
N TYR A 83 -16.49 -14.47 8.23
CA TYR A 83 -16.59 -14.84 6.82
C TYR A 83 -17.17 -16.25 6.62
N VAL A 84 -16.73 -17.21 7.44
CA VAL A 84 -17.21 -18.59 7.38
C VAL A 84 -18.69 -18.66 7.76
N GLN A 85 -19.08 -17.98 8.84
CA GLN A 85 -20.48 -17.90 9.29
C GLN A 85 -21.38 -17.25 8.23
N GLU A 86 -20.92 -16.19 7.57
CA GLU A 86 -21.66 -15.53 6.49
C GLU A 86 -21.84 -16.45 5.28
N LYS A 87 -20.78 -17.17 4.88
CA LYS A 87 -20.79 -18.01 3.66
C LYS A 87 -21.38 -19.40 3.86
N PHE A 88 -21.28 -19.94 5.07
CA PHE A 88 -21.67 -21.29 5.43
C PHE A 88 -22.35 -21.28 6.81
N PRO A 89 -23.60 -20.76 6.89
CA PRO A 89 -24.29 -20.54 8.17
C PRO A 89 -24.59 -21.83 8.95
N ASP A 90 -24.65 -22.97 8.26
CA ASP A 90 -24.87 -24.29 8.86
C ASP A 90 -23.55 -25.00 9.22
N TYR A 91 -22.40 -24.35 9.06
CA TYR A 91 -21.08 -24.94 9.32
C TYR A 91 -20.61 -24.62 10.74
N ASP A 92 -20.77 -25.57 11.65
CA ASP A 92 -20.29 -25.45 13.02
C ASP A 92 -18.79 -25.78 13.11
N LEU A 93 -17.97 -24.74 13.28
CA LEU A 93 -16.51 -24.84 13.44
C LEU A 93 -16.10 -25.61 14.71
N GLN A 94 -16.98 -25.71 15.71
CA GLN A 94 -16.71 -26.40 16.97
C GLN A 94 -17.09 -27.89 16.94
N ALA A 95 -17.91 -28.33 15.98
CA ALA A 95 -18.51 -29.67 15.94
C ALA A 95 -17.54 -30.80 15.52
N ARG A 96 -16.36 -30.47 15.02
CA ARG A 96 -15.23 -31.41 14.94
C ARG A 96 -14.03 -30.71 15.54
N GLY A 97 -13.47 -31.29 16.60
CA GLY A 97 -12.12 -30.96 17.06
C GLY A 97 -11.16 -31.16 15.90
N TYR A 98 -10.99 -30.12 15.07
CA TYR A 98 -9.96 -30.07 14.07
C TYR A 98 -8.69 -29.77 14.84
N GLU A 99 -8.07 -30.82 15.40
CA GLU A 99 -6.64 -30.73 15.66
C GLU A 99 -6.01 -30.50 14.28
N PRO A 100 -5.41 -29.34 14.00
CA PRO A 100 -4.64 -29.20 12.78
C PRO A 100 -3.60 -30.31 12.85
N THR A 101 -3.74 -31.32 11.99
CA THR A 101 -2.73 -32.37 11.86
C THR A 101 -1.44 -31.60 11.61
N LYS A 102 -0.51 -31.62 12.58
CA LYS A 102 0.78 -30.97 12.40
C LYS A 102 1.27 -31.44 11.04
N PRO A 103 1.55 -30.53 10.09
CA PRO A 103 2.02 -30.95 8.80
C PRO A 103 3.21 -31.88 9.02
N GLN A 104 3.22 -33.03 8.35
CA GLN A 104 4.29 -34.03 8.47
C GLN A 104 5.61 -33.55 7.81
N TYR A 105 5.73 -32.23 7.62
CA TYR A 105 6.88 -31.52 7.12
C TYR A 105 7.29 -30.48 8.16
N ASP A 106 8.58 -30.44 8.49
CA ASP A 106 9.12 -29.39 9.35
C ASP A 106 8.96 -28.03 8.66
N LEU A 107 8.16 -27.13 9.27
CA LEU A 107 8.19 -25.73 8.92
C LEU A 107 9.58 -25.20 9.28
N LEU A 108 10.41 -24.96 8.25
CA LEU A 108 11.72 -24.35 8.39
C LEU A 108 11.53 -22.91 8.87
N HIS A 109 11.54 -22.71 10.19
CA HIS A 109 11.63 -21.38 10.77
C HIS A 109 12.99 -20.77 10.35
N PRO A 110 13.00 -19.57 9.72
CA PRO A 110 14.24 -18.88 9.37
C PRO A 110 15.08 -18.45 10.59
N ASP A 111 14.55 -18.64 11.81
CA ASP A 111 15.17 -18.19 13.06
C ASP A 111 16.04 -19.24 13.77
N LYS A 112 16.17 -20.44 13.22
CA LYS A 112 17.33 -21.28 13.55
C LYS A 112 18.43 -20.85 12.58
N LYS A 113 19.56 -20.38 13.12
CA LYS A 113 20.77 -19.89 12.38
C LYS A 113 21.45 -20.94 11.49
N LYS A 114 20.70 -21.84 10.88
CA LYS A 114 21.13 -22.84 9.90
C LYS A 114 20.02 -22.90 8.84
N SER A 115 20.24 -22.19 7.74
CA SER A 115 19.39 -22.36 6.57
C SER A 115 19.71 -23.71 5.92
N VAL A 116 18.70 -24.41 5.41
CA VAL A 116 18.88 -25.67 4.67
C VAL A 116 19.83 -25.53 3.48
N GLY A 117 19.99 -24.29 2.98
CA GLY A 117 20.96 -23.94 1.96
C GLY A 117 22.42 -24.02 2.42
N GLU A 118 22.72 -23.76 3.70
CA GLU A 118 24.09 -23.84 4.22
C GLU A 118 24.59 -25.28 4.31
N ASP A 119 23.75 -26.22 4.77
CA ASP A 119 24.12 -27.63 4.83
C ASP A 119 24.33 -28.20 3.41
N PHE A 120 23.49 -27.80 2.46
CA PHE A 120 23.66 -28.16 1.04
C PHE A 120 24.96 -27.58 0.45
N LEU A 121 25.25 -26.29 0.69
CA LEU A 121 26.46 -25.63 0.21
C LEU A 121 27.73 -26.21 0.86
N THR A 122 27.67 -26.59 2.14
CA THR A 122 28.78 -27.21 2.86
C THR A 122 29.08 -28.60 2.31
N LYS A 123 28.04 -29.42 2.10
CA LYS A 123 28.16 -30.74 1.47
C LYS A 123 28.70 -30.65 0.03
N TRP A 124 28.19 -29.69 -0.76
CA TRP A 124 28.63 -29.48 -2.13
C TRP A 124 30.10 -29.03 -2.20
N ARG A 125 30.53 -28.12 -1.31
CA ARG A 125 31.94 -27.69 -1.21
C ARG A 125 32.86 -28.84 -0.80
N SER A 126 32.45 -29.69 0.15
CA SER A 126 33.25 -30.85 0.55
C SER A 126 33.37 -31.89 -0.57
N GLU A 127 32.30 -32.15 -1.33
CA GLU A 127 32.28 -33.16 -2.39
C GLU A 127 32.98 -32.71 -3.68
N LYS A 128 32.93 -31.41 -4.02
CA LYS A 128 33.47 -30.89 -5.29
C LYS A 128 34.81 -30.18 -5.17
N VAL A 129 35.12 -29.59 -4.03
CA VAL A 129 36.33 -28.76 -3.85
C VAL A 129 37.35 -29.41 -2.91
N GLY A 130 36.97 -30.46 -2.16
CA GLY A 130 37.87 -31.21 -1.28
C GLY A 130 38.37 -30.43 -0.06
N ILE A 131 37.79 -29.26 0.22
CA ILE A 131 38.16 -28.44 1.38
C ILE A 131 37.27 -28.85 2.56
N GLN A 132 37.87 -29.50 3.56
CA GLN A 132 37.22 -29.78 4.85
C GLN A 132 37.20 -28.47 5.67
N ALA A 133 36.01 -28.00 6.07
CA ALA A 133 35.88 -26.89 7.01
C ALA A 133 36.26 -27.38 8.42
N LYS A 134 37.16 -26.65 9.08
CA LYS A 134 37.56 -26.88 10.49
C LYS A 134 36.47 -26.46 11.46
#